data_AF-A0A0Q8RWS6-F1
#
_entry.id   AF-A0A0Q8RWS6-F1
#
_cell.length_a   1.000
_cell.length_b   1.000
_cell.length_c   1.000
_cell.angle_alpha   90.00
_cell.angle_beta   90.00
_cell.angle_gamma   90.00
#
_symmetry.space_group_name_H-M   'P 1'
#
loop_
_entity.id
_entity.type
_entity.pdbx_description
1 polymer ?
#
loop_
_entity_poly.entity_id
_entity_poly.type
_entity_poly.pdbx_seq_one_letter_code
_entity_poly.pdbx_strand_id
1 'polypeptide(L)'
;MFIATFFAFILFCIIYSDQIIDKVSQYQSYDITDMARSLALLLVAILVTSDRLNMAITLSFPLVATFILGGDRVNMLAISIFIYLVLREGKTNHPAVIVIMAYLSYKSLDFIQNVLAYGTGYLI
;
A
#
# COMPACT_ATOMS: atom_id res chain seq x y z
N MET A 1 -22.84 -22.31 -10.16
CA MET A 1 -21.40 -22.30 -9.83
C MET A 1 -21.00 -21.07 -8.99
N PHE A 2 -21.42 -19.85 -9.36
CA PHE A 2 -21.20 -18.62 -8.55
C PHE A 2 -21.86 -18.62 -7.16
N ILE A 3 -23.07 -19.18 -7.01
CA ILE A 3 -23.77 -19.22 -5.71
C ILE A 3 -23.07 -20.15 -4.72
N ALA A 4 -22.60 -21.33 -5.19
CA ALA A 4 -21.89 -22.28 -4.34
C ALA A 4 -20.52 -21.77 -3.89
N THR A 5 -19.81 -21.04 -4.75
CA THR A 5 -18.52 -20.41 -4.41
C THR A 5 -18.70 -19.26 -3.42
N PHE A 6 -19.75 -18.44 -3.58
CA PHE A 6 -20.09 -17.40 -2.61
C PHE A 6 -20.46 -17.98 -1.24
N PHE A 7 -21.24 -19.06 -1.22
CA PHE A 7 -21.62 -19.73 0.03
C PHE A 7 -20.40 -20.37 0.74
N ALA A 8 -19.50 -21.00 -0.02
CA ALA A 8 -18.25 -21.54 0.50
C ALA A 8 -17.34 -20.44 1.07
N PHE A 9 -17.30 -19.26 0.44
CA PHE A 9 -16.55 -18.10 0.95
C PHE A 9 -17.11 -17.60 2.29
N ILE A 10 -18.44 -17.49 2.41
CA ILE A 10 -19.08 -17.10 3.68
C ILE A 10 -18.79 -18.13 4.78
N LEU A 11 -18.91 -19.42 4.46
CA LEU A 11 -18.63 -20.50 5.40
C LEU A 11 -17.17 -20.46 5.88
N PHE A 12 -16.24 -20.21 4.95
CA PHE A 12 -14.82 -20.02 5.26
C PHE A 12 -14.59 -18.86 6.22
N CYS A 13 -15.21 -17.70 5.97
CA CYS A 13 -15.10 -16.53 6.84
C CYS A 13 -15.64 -16.79 8.25
N ILE A 14 -16.69 -17.59 8.40
CA ILE A 14 -17.26 -17.92 9.72
C ILE A 14 -16.35 -18.89 10.48
N ILE A 15 -15.89 -19.96 9.82
CA ILE A 15 -15.07 -21.01 10.45
C ILE A 15 -13.71 -20.47 10.90
N TYR A 16 -13.09 -19.60 10.09
CA TYR A 16 -11.76 -19.04 10.35
C TYR A 16 -11.81 -17.65 11.00
N SER A 17 -12.98 -17.22 11.48
CA SER A 17 -13.20 -15.86 12.01
C SER A 17 -12.20 -15.48 13.10
N ASP A 18 -11.97 -16.36 14.08
CA ASP A 18 -11.01 -16.11 15.17
C ASP A 18 -9.57 -15.95 14.66
N GLN A 19 -9.10 -16.80 13.74
CA GLN A 19 -7.75 -16.69 13.20
C GLN A 19 -7.57 -15.46 12.29
N ILE A 20 -8.63 -15.04 11.61
CA ILE A 20 -8.64 -13.81 10.81
C ILE A 20 -8.56 -12.60 11.75
N ILE A 21 -9.35 -12.58 12.83
CA ILE A 21 -9.36 -11.50 13.82
C ILE A 21 -8.01 -11.41 14.52
N ASP A 22 -7.43 -12.53 14.95
CA ASP A 22 -6.11 -12.56 15.59
C ASP A 22 -5.03 -12.02 14.66
N LYS A 23 -5.03 -12.43 13.39
CA LYS A 23 -4.10 -11.87 12.39
C LYS A 23 -4.31 -10.38 12.19
N VAL A 24 -5.56 -9.94 12.04
CA VAL A 24 -5.85 -8.51 11.86
C VAL A 24 -5.39 -7.71 13.08
N SER A 25 -5.59 -8.22 14.30
CA SER A 25 -5.14 -7.54 15.53
C SER A 25 -3.62 -7.43 15.62
N GLN A 26 -2.88 -8.43 15.13
CA GLN A 26 -1.42 -8.38 15.04
C GLN A 26 -0.93 -7.39 13.97
N TYR A 27 -1.72 -7.17 12.92
CA TYR A 27 -1.40 -6.20 11.88
C TYR A 27 -1.79 -4.77 12.25
N GLN A 28 -2.84 -4.59 13.05
CA GLN A 28 -3.33 -3.30 13.52
C GLN A 28 -2.27 -2.55 14.33
N SER A 29 -1.46 -1.81 13.61
CA SER A 29 -0.57 -0.78 14.12
C SER A 29 -1.16 0.55 13.71
N TYR A 30 -1.77 1.25 14.67
CA TYR A 30 -2.23 2.62 14.46
C TYR A 30 -1.00 3.54 14.43
N ASP A 31 -0.27 3.53 13.32
CA ASP A 31 0.85 4.43 13.09
C ASP A 31 0.40 5.64 12.25
N ILE A 32 0.32 6.79 12.93
CA ILE A 32 -0.02 8.08 12.33
C ILE A 32 0.93 8.43 11.18
N THR A 33 2.18 7.97 11.27
CA THR A 33 3.23 8.23 10.28
C THR A 33 2.91 7.56 8.94
N ASP A 34 2.37 6.34 8.94
CA ASP A 34 2.01 5.61 7.72
C ASP A 34 0.75 6.16 7.05
N MET A 35 -0.20 6.63 7.85
CA MET A 35 -1.36 7.36 7.36
C MET A 35 -0.93 8.68 6.67
N ALA A 36 -0.01 9.43 7.27
CA ALA A 36 0.53 10.65 6.69
C ALA A 36 1.28 10.40 5.37
N ARG A 37 2.06 9.32 5.28
CA ARG A 37 2.75 8.91 4.03
C ARG A 37 1.76 8.56 2.92
N SER A 38 0.71 7.82 3.23
CA SER A 38 -0.34 7.44 2.27
C SER A 38 -1.12 8.67 1.77
N LEU A 39 -1.44 9.59 2.67
CA LEU A 39 -2.08 10.87 2.34
C LEU A 39 -1.17 11.74 1.46
N ALA A 40 0.12 11.85 1.79
CA ALA A 40 1.08 12.59 0.98
C ALA A 40 1.18 12.00 -0.43
N LEU A 41 1.21 10.67 -0.56
CA LEU A 41 1.22 9.98 -1.85
C LEU A 41 -0.05 10.32 -2.68
N LEU A 42 -1.23 10.29 -2.04
CA LEU A 42 -2.48 10.64 -2.70
C LEU A 42 -2.51 12.11 -3.15
N LEU A 43 -2.01 13.04 -2.35
CA LEU A 43 -1.90 14.45 -2.73
C LEU A 43 -0.99 14.64 -3.94
N VAL A 44 0.19 13.99 -3.96
CA VAL A 44 1.09 14.05 -5.11
C VAL A 44 0.44 13.42 -6.35
N ALA A 45 -0.27 12.31 -6.19
CA ALA A 45 -1.00 11.67 -7.28
C ALA A 45 -2.06 12.57 -7.92
N ILE A 46 -2.80 13.33 -7.12
CA ILE A 46 -3.80 14.29 -7.64
C ILE A 46 -3.11 15.46 -8.37
N LEU A 47 -1.93 15.88 -7.92
CA LEU A 47 -1.20 17.00 -8.53
C LEU A 47 -0.53 16.63 -9.87
N VAL A 48 0.00 15.42 -9.97
CA VAL A 48 0.75 14.95 -11.16
C VAL A 48 -0.17 14.62 -12.33
N THR A 49 -1.37 14.15 -12.03
CA THR A 49 -2.18 13.36 -12.96
C THR A 49 -3.36 14.15 -13.51
N SER A 50 -3.70 13.95 -14.78
CA SER A 50 -4.77 14.71 -15.43
C SER A 50 -6.16 14.21 -15.00
N ASP A 51 -6.31 12.89 -14.85
CA ASP A 51 -7.56 12.24 -14.44
C ASP A 51 -7.64 12.08 -12.91
N ARG A 52 -7.82 13.22 -12.24
CA ARG A 52 -7.80 13.33 -10.76
C ARG A 52 -8.83 12.44 -10.08
N LEU A 53 -10.00 12.24 -10.69
CA LEU A 53 -11.08 11.44 -10.12
C LEU A 53 -10.76 9.95 -10.15
N ASN A 54 -10.34 9.43 -11.31
CA ASN A 54 -9.99 8.00 -11.41
C ASN A 54 -8.78 7.66 -10.52
N MET A 55 -7.83 8.58 -10.39
CA MET A 55 -6.71 8.45 -9.45
C MET A 55 -7.14 8.43 -7.99
N ALA A 56 -7.95 9.41 -7.57
CA ALA A 56 -8.40 9.51 -6.20
C ALA A 56 -9.21 8.28 -5.79
N ILE A 57 -10.08 7.77 -6.67
CA ILE A 57 -10.85 6.54 -6.42
C ILE A 57 -9.89 5.35 -6.28
N THR A 58 -8.94 5.19 -7.19
CA THR A 58 -8.02 4.04 -7.17
C THR A 58 -7.10 4.05 -5.95
N LEU A 59 -6.59 5.23 -5.53
CA LEU A 59 -5.72 5.37 -4.36
C LEU A 59 -6.48 5.48 -3.03
N SER A 60 -7.79 5.76 -3.05
CA SER A 60 -8.60 5.72 -1.83
C SER A 60 -8.68 4.32 -1.23
N PHE A 61 -8.70 3.27 -2.05
CA PHE A 61 -8.73 1.88 -1.59
C PHE A 61 -7.51 1.53 -0.72
N PRO A 62 -6.25 1.68 -1.19
CA PRO A 62 -5.09 1.44 -0.35
C PRO A 62 -4.97 2.42 0.82
N LEU A 63 -5.54 3.64 0.73
CA LEU A 63 -5.54 4.60 1.85
C LEU A 63 -6.46 4.16 2.99
N VAL A 64 -7.66 3.68 2.68
CA VAL A 64 -8.56 3.07 3.68
C VAL A 64 -7.92 1.81 4.25
N ALA A 65 -7.24 1.03 3.41
CA ALA A 65 -6.50 -0.15 3.87
C ALA A 65 -5.35 0.22 4.82
N THR A 66 -4.58 1.28 4.57
CA THR A 66 -3.53 1.72 5.52
C THR A 66 -4.13 2.23 6.82
N PHE A 67 -5.31 2.84 6.79
CA PHE A 67 -5.99 3.28 8.01
C PHE A 67 -6.42 2.10 8.90
N ILE A 68 -6.91 1.01 8.30
CA ILE A 68 -7.45 -0.14 9.05
C ILE A 68 -6.36 -1.14 9.44
N LEU A 69 -5.43 -1.42 8.53
CA LEU A 69 -4.44 -2.48 8.69
C LEU A 69 -3.08 -1.96 9.13
N GLY A 70 -2.77 -0.67 8.93
CA GLY A 70 -1.47 -0.10 9.26
C GLY A 70 -0.29 -0.72 8.51
N GLY A 71 0.89 -0.11 8.69
CA GLY A 71 2.18 -0.72 8.36
C GLY A 71 2.73 -0.48 6.95
N ASP A 72 4.05 -0.70 6.83
CA ASP A 72 4.84 -0.48 5.62
C ASP A 72 4.34 -1.25 4.39
N ARG A 73 3.69 -2.41 4.57
CA ARG A 73 3.26 -3.28 3.46
C ARG A 73 2.14 -2.66 2.63
N VAL A 74 1.15 -2.06 3.29
CA VAL A 74 0.02 -1.45 2.58
C VAL A 74 0.47 -0.15 1.90
N ASN A 75 1.38 0.59 2.52
CA ASN A 75 2.00 1.76 1.89
C ASN A 75 2.81 1.37 0.63
N MET A 76 3.52 0.23 0.66
CA MET A 76 4.21 -0.31 -0.51
C MET A 76 3.24 -0.66 -1.66
N LEU A 77 2.05 -1.19 -1.35
CA LEU A 77 0.99 -1.40 -2.35
C LEU A 77 0.50 -0.08 -2.93
N ALA A 78 0.24 0.93 -2.09
CA ALA A 78 -0.18 2.26 -2.53
C ALA A 78 0.83 2.88 -3.50
N ILE A 79 2.13 2.80 -3.17
CA ILE A 79 3.24 3.26 -4.01
C ILE A 79 3.26 2.52 -5.34
N SER A 80 3.10 1.20 -5.33
CA SER A 80 3.12 0.37 -6.55
C SER A 80 1.98 0.75 -7.50
N ILE A 81 0.77 0.94 -6.97
CA ILE A 81 -0.41 1.39 -7.72
C ILE A 81 -0.16 2.80 -8.27
N PHE A 82 0.39 3.71 -7.47
CA PHE A 82 0.73 5.07 -7.90
C PHE A 82 1.69 5.06 -9.09
N ILE A 83 2.79 4.31 -9.00
CA ILE A 83 3.78 4.19 -10.09
C ILE A 83 3.12 3.64 -11.35
N TYR A 84 2.30 2.58 -11.22
CA TYR A 84 1.57 2.00 -12.34
C TYR A 84 0.69 3.05 -13.06
N LEU A 85 -0.04 3.86 -12.30
CA LEU A 85 -0.94 4.87 -12.87
C LEU A 85 -0.16 6.01 -13.54
N VAL A 86 0.91 6.48 -12.93
CA VAL A 86 1.78 7.51 -13.51
C VAL A 86 2.45 7.02 -14.80
N LEU A 87 2.85 5.74 -14.84
CA LEU A 87 3.40 5.10 -16.03
C LEU A 87 2.34 5.00 -17.14
N ARG A 88 1.11 4.59 -16.79
CA ARG A 88 -0.01 4.48 -17.73
C ARG A 88 -0.36 5.83 -18.37
N GLU A 89 -0.26 6.93 -17.62
CA GLU A 89 -0.50 8.29 -18.14
C GLU A 89 0.73 8.96 -18.77
N GLY A 90 1.89 8.29 -18.77
CA GLY A 90 3.12 8.85 -19.33
C GLY A 90 3.66 10.08 -18.58
N LYS A 91 3.33 10.22 -17.28
CA LYS A 91 3.71 11.37 -16.44
C LYS A 91 4.96 11.13 -15.60
N THR A 92 5.78 10.13 -15.96
CA THR A 92 6.98 9.72 -15.21
C THR A 92 8.05 10.80 -15.10
N ASN A 93 8.09 11.73 -16.07
CA ASN A 93 9.05 12.85 -16.09
C ASN A 93 8.66 14.02 -15.16
N HIS A 94 7.53 13.93 -14.45
CA HIS A 94 7.13 15.01 -13.55
C HIS A 94 8.11 15.11 -12.36
N PRO A 95 8.58 16.31 -11.98
CA PRO A 95 9.58 16.47 -10.91
C PRO A 95 9.22 15.77 -9.60
N ALA A 96 7.94 15.88 -9.20
CA ALA A 96 7.44 15.20 -8.00
C ALA A 96 7.56 13.66 -8.06
N VAL A 97 7.34 13.07 -9.23
CA VAL A 97 7.47 11.61 -9.43
C VAL A 97 8.93 11.21 -9.33
N ILE A 98 9.83 11.99 -9.95
CA ILE A 98 11.27 11.74 -9.90
C ILE A 98 11.77 11.80 -8.45
N VAL A 99 11.34 12.80 -7.67
CA VAL A 99 11.68 12.92 -6.24
C VAL A 99 11.19 11.71 -5.45
N ILE A 100 9.94 11.26 -5.67
CA ILE A 100 9.41 10.06 -5.02
C ILE A 100 10.23 8.82 -5.41
N MET A 101 10.54 8.63 -6.69
CA MET A 101 11.34 7.50 -7.15
C MET A 101 12.77 7.51 -6.60
N ALA A 102 13.38 8.69 -6.47
CA ALA A 102 14.69 8.85 -5.84
C ALA A 102 14.63 8.51 -4.35
N TYR A 103 13.61 9.00 -3.63
CA TYR A 103 13.39 8.67 -2.22
C TYR A 103 13.21 7.16 -2.01
N LEU A 104 12.41 6.50 -2.85
CA LEU A 104 12.21 5.05 -2.78
C LEU A 104 13.48 4.26 -3.10
N SER A 105 14.26 4.74 -4.07
CA SER A 105 15.58 4.17 -4.39
C SER A 105 16.57 4.30 -3.24
N TYR A 106 16.51 5.40 -2.49
CA TYR A 106 17.33 5.57 -1.28
C TYR A 106 16.86 4.63 -0.15
N LYS A 107 15.56 4.59 0.16
CA LYS A 107 14.99 3.72 1.21
C LYS A 107 15.26 2.23 0.94
N SER A 108 15.35 1.81 -0.32
CA SER A 108 15.64 0.41 -0.66
C SER A 108 17.06 -0.02 -0.30
N LEU A 109 18.02 0.91 -0.21
CA LEU A 109 19.39 0.59 0.21
C LEU A 109 19.43 0.11 1.66
N ASP A 110 18.70 0.75 2.55
CA ASP A 110 18.60 0.34 3.96
C ASP A 110 17.99 -1.07 4.06
N PHE A 111 16.96 -1.34 3.26
CA PHE A 111 16.34 -2.67 3.21
C PHE A 111 17.34 -3.74 2.75
N ILE A 112 18.11 -3.47 1.68
CA ILE A 112 19.13 -4.40 1.18
C ILE A 112 20.24 -4.62 2.21
N GLN A 113 20.71 -3.55 2.87
CA GLN A 113 21.71 -3.65 3.93
C GLN A 113 21.22 -4.54 5.08
N ASN A 114 19.97 -4.37 5.51
CA ASN A 114 19.37 -5.20 6.54
C ASN A 114 19.27 -6.67 6.11
N VAL A 115 18.86 -6.95 4.87
CA VAL A 115 18.83 -8.32 4.33
C VAL A 115 20.23 -8.94 4.36
N LEU A 116 21.27 -8.21 3.97
CA LEU A 116 22.64 -8.71 3.96
C LEU A 116 23.19 -8.93 5.38
N ALA A 117 22.86 -8.06 6.33
CA ALA A 117 23.38 -8.11 7.70
C ALA A 117 22.63 -9.11 8.61
N TYR A 118 21.30 -9.20 8.49
CA TYR A 118 20.44 -9.94 9.41
C TYR A 118 19.67 -11.08 8.76
N GLY A 119 19.79 -11.27 7.45
CA GLY A 119 18.99 -12.22 6.69
C GLY A 119 17.52 -11.79 6.48
N THR A 120 17.09 -10.70 7.12
CA THR A 120 15.75 -10.11 6.99
C THR A 120 15.85 -8.61 6.72
N GLY A 121 15.00 -8.09 5.83
CA GLY A 121 14.96 -6.65 5.55
C GLY A 121 14.27 -5.81 6.62
N TYR A 122 13.64 -6.47 7.59
CA TYR A 122 13.01 -5.85 8.75
C TYR A 122 13.82 -6.20 9.98
N LEU A 123 14.25 -5.18 10.71
CA LEU A 123 14.74 -5.32 12.08
C LEU A 123 13.51 -5.62 12.95
N ILE A 124 13.47 -6.81 13.55
CA ILE A 124 12.42 -7.24 14.48
C ILE A 124 12.62 -6.51 15.81
#